data_AF-A0A920JIS0-F1
#
_entry.id   AF-A0A920JIS0-F1
#
_cell.length_a   1.000
_cell.length_b   1.000
_cell.length_c   1.000
_cell.angle_alpha   90.00
_cell.angle_beta   90.00
_cell.angle_gamma   90.00
#
_symmetry.space_group_name_H-M   'P 1'
#
loop_
_entity.id
_entity.type
_entity.pdbx_description
1 polymer ?
#
loop_
_entity_poly.entity_id
_entity_poly.type
_entity_poly.pdbx_seq_one_letter_code
_entity_poly.pdbx_strand_id
1 'polypeptide(L)'
;MTPNRADCFSYKGIIQEISALDNAKIKYEDLLNPEIHHKECMNVEVQSKEDCPVFMTRVIKSINKDANTPKWLKKRLEQSGYKSINAIVDIANFVMLETGQPLHTYDLKKINEKIIVRRANDKEAIDILDGSRKLLDSDFLVIADSKKALGIAGIMGSLDSGISDDTENIVLESAYFNYETIMGRARSLSLHSEASMRFERGVDPMIQEYAIQRFTSLINEIAGGSNGPIHSSISKKALPKNKFITLRKDKIKQILGITIPNQTIKSILNRLDMEIKEKDFGYIGWSVKAPSYRFDINEECDLIEEISRVYGFDQIPENVEQQNMMLMNKSSRQLKREK
;
A
#
# COMPACT_ATOMS: atom_id res chain seq x y z
N MET A 1 2.74 6.54 -12.57
CA MET A 1 3.25 5.34 -11.87
C MET A 1 2.66 4.08 -12.51
N THR A 2 3.51 3.12 -12.88
CA THR A 2 3.06 1.81 -13.36
C THR A 2 2.43 0.99 -12.22
N PRO A 3 1.57 0.00 -12.51
CA PRO A 3 0.86 -0.75 -11.47
C PRO A 3 1.74 -1.54 -10.50
N ASN A 4 2.93 -1.97 -10.91
CA ASN A 4 3.87 -2.75 -10.08
C ASN A 4 4.49 -1.92 -8.94
N ARG A 5 4.51 -0.59 -9.06
CA ARG A 5 5.14 0.31 -8.08
C ARG A 5 4.11 0.92 -7.13
N ALA A 6 3.38 0.05 -6.44
CA ALA A 6 2.34 0.43 -5.48
C ALA A 6 2.91 1.24 -4.30
N ASP A 7 4.12 0.89 -3.87
CA ASP A 7 4.89 1.56 -2.83
C ASP A 7 5.10 3.06 -3.09
N CYS A 8 5.27 3.43 -4.36
CA CYS A 8 5.53 4.79 -4.81
C CYS A 8 4.28 5.69 -4.86
N PHE A 9 3.10 5.22 -4.43
CA PHE A 9 1.91 6.06 -4.24
C PHE A 9 1.93 6.85 -2.91
N SER A 10 3.13 7.05 -2.36
CA SER A 10 3.39 7.76 -1.12
C SER A 10 4.71 8.54 -1.18
N TYR A 11 4.81 9.63 -0.41
CA TYR A 11 6.09 10.33 -0.25
C TYR A 11 7.15 9.42 0.37
N LYS A 12 6.78 8.59 1.35
CA LYS A 12 7.70 7.62 1.97
C LYS A 12 8.31 6.66 0.94
N GLY A 13 7.51 6.08 0.05
CA GLY A 13 7.99 5.19 -1.00
C GLY A 13 8.86 5.90 -2.05
N ILE A 14 8.48 7.11 -2.46
CA ILE A 14 9.29 7.91 -3.40
C ILE A 14 10.65 8.27 -2.77
N ILE A 15 10.67 8.66 -1.49
CA ILE A 15 11.92 8.95 -0.77
C ILE A 15 12.80 7.71 -0.67
N GLN A 16 12.20 6.53 -0.41
CA GLN A 16 12.93 5.26 -0.41
C GLN A 16 13.64 5.00 -1.74
N GLU A 17 12.94 5.20 -2.85
CA GLU A 17 13.51 5.02 -4.19
C GLU A 17 14.65 5.98 -4.50
N ILE A 18 14.45 7.27 -4.24
CA ILE A 18 15.49 8.29 -4.43
C ILE A 18 16.71 7.96 -3.58
N SER A 19 16.49 7.59 -2.32
CA SER A 19 17.58 7.21 -1.42
C SER A 19 18.34 5.99 -1.90
N ALA A 20 17.64 5.00 -2.48
CA ALA A 20 18.28 3.82 -3.02
C ALA A 20 19.14 4.15 -4.25
N LEU A 21 18.66 5.02 -5.14
CA LEU A 21 19.40 5.46 -6.32
C LEU A 21 20.65 6.29 -5.94
N ASP A 22 20.48 7.28 -5.08
CA ASP A 22 21.54 8.23 -4.70
C ASP A 22 22.50 7.69 -3.62
N ASN A 23 22.22 6.50 -3.07
CA ASN A 23 22.91 5.97 -1.88
C ASN A 23 22.88 6.97 -0.71
N ALA A 24 21.78 7.70 -0.58
CA ALA A 24 21.55 8.62 0.51
C ALA A 24 21.08 7.86 1.76
N LYS A 25 21.17 8.51 2.93
CA LYS A 25 20.57 8.01 4.16
C LYS A 25 19.26 8.76 4.40
N ILE A 26 18.18 8.01 4.59
CA ILE A 26 16.90 8.59 4.99
C ILE A 26 16.95 8.89 6.48
N LYS A 27 16.61 10.12 6.84
CA LYS A 27 16.35 10.48 8.23
C LYS A 27 14.87 10.23 8.50
N TYR A 28 14.58 9.11 9.14
CA TYR A 28 13.24 8.83 9.64
C TYR A 28 12.99 9.63 10.93
N GLU A 29 11.78 10.18 11.07
CA GLU A 29 11.31 10.68 12.36
C GLU A 29 11.06 9.49 13.31
N ASP A 30 11.26 9.71 14.61
CA ASP A 30 11.01 8.69 15.61
C ASP A 30 9.56 8.22 15.58
N LEU A 31 9.33 6.96 15.99
CA LEU A 31 8.00 6.41 16.15
C LEU A 31 7.19 7.27 17.13
N LEU A 32 6.13 7.88 16.61
CA LEU A 32 5.20 8.68 17.39
C LEU A 32 4.43 7.77 18.34
N ASN A 33 4.35 8.15 19.62
CA ASN A 33 3.56 7.45 20.61
C ASN A 33 2.71 8.44 21.43
N PRO A 34 1.62 8.96 20.83
CA PRO A 34 0.69 9.87 21.51
C PRO A 34 0.13 9.25 22.79
N GLU A 35 -0.06 10.10 23.81
CA GLU A 35 -0.55 9.68 25.12
C GLU A 35 -1.98 9.10 25.05
N ILE A 36 -2.22 8.05 25.84
CA ILE A 36 -3.53 7.41 26.01
C ILE A 36 -4.22 8.02 27.23
N HIS A 37 -5.40 8.58 27.02
CA HIS A 37 -6.13 9.37 28.01
C HIS A 37 -7.32 8.61 28.60
N HIS A 38 -7.87 7.63 27.87
CA HIS A 38 -8.99 6.81 28.32
C HIS A 38 -8.88 5.37 27.81
N LYS A 39 -9.74 4.47 28.32
CA LYS A 39 -9.72 3.03 27.99
C LYS A 39 -10.72 2.61 26.92
N GLU A 40 -11.54 3.53 26.42
CA GLU A 40 -12.55 3.20 25.40
C GLU A 40 -11.92 2.72 24.08
N CYS A 41 -12.47 1.63 23.56
CA CYS A 41 -12.10 1.01 22.29
C CYS A 41 -13.37 0.80 21.48
N MET A 42 -13.23 0.78 20.15
CA MET A 42 -14.30 0.28 19.29
C MET A 42 -14.21 -1.25 19.24
N ASN A 43 -15.34 -1.93 19.47
CA ASN A 43 -15.41 -3.37 19.29
C ASN A 43 -15.39 -3.70 17.78
N VAL A 44 -14.50 -4.58 17.36
CA VAL A 44 -14.32 -4.94 15.95
C VAL A 44 -14.45 -6.46 15.77
N GLU A 45 -15.30 -6.85 14.84
CA GLU A 45 -15.44 -8.22 14.38
C GLU A 45 -15.02 -8.33 12.91
N VAL A 46 -13.91 -9.03 12.65
CA VAL A 46 -13.47 -9.31 11.27
C VAL A 46 -13.90 -10.73 10.90
N GLN A 47 -15.00 -10.83 10.15
CA GLN A 47 -15.54 -12.11 9.67
C GLN A 47 -14.71 -12.61 8.47
N SER A 48 -14.37 -11.72 7.55
CA SER A 48 -13.59 -12.03 6.34
C SER A 48 -12.09 -11.78 6.54
N LYS A 49 -11.42 -12.64 7.32
CA LYS A 49 -9.99 -12.47 7.67
C LYS A 49 -9.02 -12.60 6.49
N GLU A 50 -9.40 -13.32 5.44
CA GLU A 50 -8.59 -13.43 4.21
C GLU A 50 -8.64 -12.14 3.37
N ASP A 51 -9.78 -11.43 3.43
CA ASP A 51 -9.99 -10.17 2.72
C ASP A 51 -9.44 -8.96 3.49
N CYS A 52 -9.51 -9.01 4.81
CA CYS A 52 -8.99 -7.97 5.70
C CYS A 52 -8.12 -8.57 6.82
N PRO A 53 -6.88 -9.00 6.52
CA PRO A 53 -5.97 -9.57 7.52
C PRO A 53 -5.58 -8.62 8.67
N VAL A 54 -5.61 -7.30 8.45
CA VAL A 54 -5.28 -6.29 9.47
C VAL A 54 -6.38 -5.26 9.50
N PHE A 55 -7.02 -5.09 10.65
CA PHE A 55 -7.95 -3.99 10.89
C PHE A 55 -7.63 -3.36 12.24
N MET A 56 -7.26 -2.09 12.23
CA MET A 56 -6.93 -1.34 13.43
C MET A 56 -7.87 -0.15 13.58
N THR A 57 -8.28 0.12 14.81
CA THR A 57 -9.08 1.30 15.13
C THR A 57 -8.53 2.06 16.33
N ARG A 58 -8.83 3.35 16.40
CA ARG A 58 -8.63 4.17 17.60
C ARG A 58 -9.84 5.08 17.80
N VAL A 59 -10.34 5.12 19.03
CA VAL A 59 -11.35 6.09 19.45
C VAL A 59 -10.63 7.37 19.88
N ILE A 60 -11.03 8.52 19.33
CA ILE A 60 -10.53 9.84 19.71
C ILE A 60 -11.73 10.72 20.04
N LYS A 61 -11.73 11.31 21.24
CA LYS A 61 -12.84 12.09 21.78
C LYS A 61 -12.51 13.56 21.94
N SER A 62 -13.54 14.39 22.07
CA SER A 62 -13.41 15.82 22.38
C SER A 62 -12.49 16.56 21.41
N ILE A 63 -12.58 16.22 20.13
CA ILE A 63 -11.91 16.95 19.04
C ILE A 63 -12.59 18.30 18.89
N ASN A 64 -11.78 19.36 18.81
CA ASN A 64 -12.29 20.69 18.54
C ASN A 64 -12.81 20.76 17.10
N LYS A 65 -14.14 20.79 16.93
CA LYS A 65 -14.81 20.88 15.64
C LYS A 65 -14.54 22.18 14.88
N ASP A 66 -14.19 23.26 15.59
CA ASP A 66 -13.88 24.57 15.02
C ASP A 66 -12.38 24.70 14.62
N ALA A 67 -11.61 23.62 14.75
CA ALA A 67 -10.20 23.61 14.38
C ALA A 67 -10.03 23.78 12.86
N ASN A 68 -9.22 24.76 12.48
CA ASN A 68 -8.91 25.02 11.08
C ASN A 68 -7.67 24.26 10.64
N THR A 69 -7.69 23.72 9.41
CA THR A 69 -6.51 23.12 8.78
C THR A 69 -5.37 24.16 8.72
N PRO A 70 -4.20 23.89 9.31
CA PRO A 70 -3.07 24.81 9.28
C PRO A 70 -2.61 25.12 7.85
N LYS A 71 -2.08 26.33 7.64
CA LYS A 71 -1.63 26.80 6.31
C LYS A 71 -0.62 25.85 5.65
N TRP A 72 0.29 25.27 6.43
CA TRP A 72 1.30 24.35 5.90
C TRP A 72 0.69 23.06 5.37
N LEU A 73 -0.31 22.51 6.08
CA LEU A 73 -0.99 21.27 5.74
C LEU A 73 -1.85 21.47 4.50
N LYS A 74 -2.64 22.54 4.49
CA LYS A 74 -3.45 22.95 3.34
C LYS A 74 -2.62 23.13 2.08
N LYS A 75 -1.48 23.85 2.17
CA LYS A 75 -0.59 24.05 1.01
C LYS A 75 -0.05 22.73 0.46
N ARG A 76 0.37 21.79 1.32
CA ARG A 76 0.89 20.48 0.89
C ARG A 76 -0.18 19.62 0.19
N LEU A 77 -1.42 19.65 0.70
CA LEU A 77 -2.56 18.99 0.06
C LEU A 77 -2.86 19.58 -1.32
N GLU A 78 -2.98 20.91 -1.41
CA GLU A 78 -3.27 21.61 -2.67
C GLU A 78 -2.20 21.37 -3.74
N GLN A 79 -0.92 21.38 -3.35
CA GLN A 79 0.20 21.04 -4.24
C GLN A 79 0.20 19.58 -4.70
N SER A 80 -0.48 18.69 -3.96
CA SER A 80 -0.64 17.29 -4.32
C SER A 80 -1.97 17.03 -5.05
N GLY A 81 -2.73 18.08 -5.39
CA GLY A 81 -4.00 17.99 -6.13
C GLY A 81 -5.25 17.81 -5.26
N TYR A 82 -5.13 17.96 -3.94
CA TYR A 82 -6.25 17.77 -3.01
C TYR A 82 -6.86 19.11 -2.62
N LYS A 83 -8.20 19.19 -2.64
CA LYS A 83 -8.93 20.32 -2.05
C LYS A 83 -9.06 20.11 -0.55
N SER A 84 -8.70 21.12 0.24
CA SER A 84 -8.92 21.12 1.69
C SER A 84 -10.42 21.18 2.01
N ILE A 85 -10.86 20.35 2.95
CA ILE A 85 -12.28 20.17 3.33
C ILE A 85 -12.48 20.59 4.79
N ASN A 86 -11.93 19.82 5.71
CA ASN A 86 -11.90 20.10 7.15
C ASN A 86 -10.67 19.44 7.77
N ALA A 87 -10.30 19.83 9.00
CA ALA A 87 -9.07 19.37 9.63
C ALA A 87 -8.95 17.84 9.70
N ILE A 88 -10.04 17.12 10.03
CA ILE A 88 -10.03 15.66 10.18
C ILE A 88 -9.73 14.97 8.84
N VAL A 89 -10.46 15.35 7.77
CA VAL A 89 -10.28 14.78 6.43
C VAL A 89 -8.93 15.19 5.83
N ASP A 90 -8.51 16.42 6.07
CA ASP A 90 -7.23 16.94 5.57
C ASP A 90 -6.04 16.21 6.22
N ILE A 91 -6.11 15.90 7.51
CA ILE A 91 -5.11 15.07 8.19
C ILE A 91 -5.11 13.64 7.63
N ALA A 92 -6.28 13.02 7.45
CA ALA A 92 -6.38 11.67 6.87
C ALA A 92 -5.75 11.61 5.47
N ASN A 93 -6.09 12.58 4.60
CA ASN A 93 -5.53 12.69 3.26
C ASN A 93 -4.02 12.94 3.28
N PHE A 94 -3.54 13.78 4.18
CA PHE A 94 -2.11 14.05 4.32
C PHE A 94 -1.35 12.81 4.77
N VAL A 95 -1.85 12.07 5.76
CA VAL A 95 -1.21 10.82 6.20
C VAL A 95 -1.23 9.78 5.09
N MET A 96 -2.31 9.69 4.31
CA MET A 96 -2.35 8.82 3.13
C MET A 96 -1.30 9.21 2.08
N LEU A 97 -1.11 10.50 1.81
CA LEU A 97 -0.06 10.96 0.89
C LEU A 97 1.34 10.69 1.44
N GLU A 98 1.55 10.95 2.73
CA GLU A 98 2.84 10.78 3.39
C GLU A 98 3.27 9.31 3.44
N THR A 99 2.34 8.42 3.84
CA THR A 99 2.64 7.02 4.18
C THR A 99 2.15 6.01 3.16
N GLY A 100 1.22 6.39 2.29
CA GLY A 100 0.53 5.48 1.37
C GLY A 100 -0.65 4.74 1.97
N GLN A 101 -0.94 4.90 3.26
CA GLN A 101 -2.06 4.23 3.94
C GLN A 101 -3.33 5.08 3.87
N PRO A 102 -4.38 4.64 3.16
CA PRO A 102 -5.67 5.29 3.25
C PRO A 102 -6.24 5.11 4.66
N LEU A 103 -6.72 6.20 5.24
CA LEU A 103 -7.38 6.22 6.55
C LEU A 103 -8.84 6.62 6.36
N HIS A 104 -9.71 6.13 7.23
CA HIS A 104 -11.10 6.56 7.28
C HIS A 104 -11.49 6.95 8.70
N THR A 105 -12.42 7.88 8.82
CA THR A 105 -12.92 8.36 10.12
C THR A 105 -14.44 8.29 10.14
N TYR A 106 -14.97 7.57 11.12
CA TYR A 106 -16.40 7.50 11.39
C TYR A 106 -16.76 8.45 12.53
N ASP A 107 -17.96 9.03 12.49
CA ASP A 107 -18.52 9.65 13.69
C ASP A 107 -18.91 8.55 14.70
N LEU A 108 -18.33 8.60 15.90
CA LEU A 108 -18.54 7.59 16.93
C LEU A 108 -20.03 7.44 17.29
N LYS A 109 -20.81 8.53 17.23
CA LYS A 109 -22.25 8.51 17.54
C LYS A 109 -23.08 7.79 16.47
N LYS A 110 -22.54 7.62 15.26
CA LYS A 110 -23.24 7.02 14.11
C LYS A 110 -22.99 5.52 13.95
N ILE A 111 -22.11 4.93 14.76
CA ILE A 111 -21.83 3.49 14.78
C ILE A 111 -22.77 2.80 15.77
N ASN A 112 -23.48 1.76 15.33
CA ASN A 112 -24.29 0.92 16.20
C ASN A 112 -23.48 -0.25 16.78
N GLU A 113 -23.14 -0.16 18.07
CA GLU A 113 -22.54 -1.21 18.91
C GLU A 113 -21.09 -1.61 18.58
N LYS A 114 -20.80 -1.98 17.32
CA LYS A 114 -19.50 -2.52 16.89
C LYS A 114 -19.28 -2.27 15.40
N ILE A 115 -18.03 -2.43 14.96
CA ILE A 115 -17.66 -2.52 13.56
C ILE A 115 -17.57 -4.00 13.15
N ILE A 116 -18.15 -4.35 12.01
CA ILE A 116 -18.14 -5.69 11.42
C ILE A 116 -17.54 -5.59 10.01
N VAL A 117 -16.43 -6.27 9.77
CA VAL A 117 -15.80 -6.39 8.44
C VAL A 117 -16.25 -7.69 7.81
N ARG A 118 -17.09 -7.60 6.77
CA ARG A 118 -17.75 -8.75 6.13
C ARG A 118 -17.96 -8.53 4.64
N ARG A 119 -18.24 -9.61 3.90
CA ARG A 119 -18.78 -9.49 2.54
C ARG A 119 -20.18 -8.87 2.56
N ALA A 120 -20.51 -8.14 1.50
CA ALA A 120 -21.84 -7.58 1.35
C ALA A 120 -22.88 -8.69 1.11
N ASN A 121 -24.13 -8.43 1.50
CA ASN A 121 -25.24 -9.29 1.13
C ASN A 121 -25.63 -9.05 -0.34
N ASP A 122 -26.28 -10.01 -0.98
CA ASP A 122 -26.79 -9.81 -2.34
C ASP A 122 -27.77 -8.64 -2.39
N LYS A 123 -27.53 -7.71 -3.31
CA LYS A 123 -28.28 -6.45 -3.50
C LYS A 123 -28.31 -5.57 -2.25
N GLU A 124 -27.29 -5.63 -1.40
CA GLU A 124 -27.16 -4.73 -0.26
C GLU A 124 -27.02 -3.28 -0.76
N ALA A 125 -27.96 -2.43 -0.34
CA ALA A 125 -27.99 -1.04 -0.76
C ALA A 125 -27.15 -0.16 0.16
N ILE A 126 -26.37 0.76 -0.42
CA ILE A 126 -25.59 1.75 0.31
C ILE A 126 -25.66 3.12 -0.38
N ASP A 127 -25.91 4.16 0.40
CA ASP A 127 -25.77 5.55 -0.03
C ASP A 127 -24.37 6.04 0.32
N ILE A 128 -23.58 6.37 -0.69
CA ILE A 128 -22.17 6.74 -0.54
C ILE A 128 -21.97 8.26 -0.48
N LEU A 129 -20.78 8.70 -0.09
CA LEU A 129 -20.46 10.12 0.14
C LEU A 129 -20.67 11.05 -1.07
N ASP A 130 -20.72 10.52 -2.30
CA ASP A 130 -21.03 11.31 -3.50
C ASP A 130 -22.54 11.56 -3.70
N GLY A 131 -23.38 11.04 -2.79
CA GLY A 131 -24.84 11.14 -2.83
C GLY A 131 -25.52 10.09 -3.71
N SER A 132 -24.77 9.24 -4.41
CA SER A 132 -25.32 8.17 -5.22
C SER A 132 -25.62 6.91 -4.41
N ARG A 133 -26.65 6.17 -4.83
CA ARG A 133 -27.01 4.88 -4.25
C ARG A 133 -26.39 3.76 -5.07
N LYS A 134 -25.74 2.80 -4.40
CA LYS A 134 -25.16 1.60 -5.01
C LYS A 134 -25.84 0.35 -4.48
N LEU A 135 -25.90 -0.68 -5.33
CA LEU A 135 -26.29 -2.04 -4.95
C LEU A 135 -25.04 -2.90 -5.03
N LEU A 136 -24.74 -3.58 -3.93
CA LEU A 136 -23.58 -4.45 -3.80
C LEU A 136 -24.00 -5.91 -3.88
N ASP A 137 -23.12 -6.76 -4.38
CA ASP A 137 -23.22 -8.21 -4.31
C ASP A 137 -22.13 -8.77 -3.37
N SER A 138 -22.08 -10.08 -3.20
CA SER A 138 -21.12 -10.75 -2.31
C SER A 138 -19.65 -10.57 -2.68
N ASP A 139 -19.35 -10.03 -3.87
CA ASP A 139 -17.97 -9.78 -4.30
C ASP A 139 -17.39 -8.50 -3.68
N PHE A 140 -18.21 -7.68 -3.02
CA PHE A 140 -17.76 -6.51 -2.28
C PHE A 140 -17.49 -6.82 -0.82
N LEU A 141 -16.41 -6.24 -0.30
CA LEU A 141 -16.16 -6.16 1.13
C LEU A 141 -16.75 -4.85 1.66
N VAL A 142 -17.44 -4.90 2.80
CA VAL A 142 -18.02 -3.73 3.45
C VAL A 142 -17.52 -3.61 4.88
N ILE A 143 -17.42 -2.36 5.33
CA ILE A 143 -17.36 -2.05 6.76
C ILE A 143 -18.80 -1.77 7.18
N ALA A 144 -19.30 -2.51 8.16
CA ALA A 144 -20.67 -2.42 8.63
C ALA A 144 -20.71 -2.25 10.15
N ASP A 145 -21.88 -1.92 10.68
CA ASP A 145 -22.20 -2.06 12.09
C ASP A 145 -23.26 -3.15 12.30
N SER A 146 -23.82 -3.26 13.51
CA SER A 146 -24.87 -4.25 13.81
C SER A 146 -26.16 -4.07 12.98
N LYS A 147 -26.35 -2.94 12.28
CA LYS A 147 -27.60 -2.61 11.56
C LYS A 147 -27.41 -2.38 10.07
N LYS A 148 -26.31 -1.76 9.63
CA LYS A 148 -26.13 -1.29 8.25
C LYS A 148 -24.67 -1.24 7.81
N ALA A 149 -24.45 -1.16 6.50
CA ALA A 149 -23.14 -0.85 5.95
C ALA A 149 -22.75 0.62 6.23
N LEU A 150 -21.53 0.83 6.70
CA LEU A 150 -20.90 2.12 6.98
C LEU A 150 -20.01 2.58 5.82
N GLY A 151 -19.63 1.68 4.91
CA GLY A 151 -18.79 1.99 3.76
C GLY A 151 -18.44 0.76 2.93
N ILE A 152 -18.05 1.00 1.69
CA ILE A 152 -17.44 0.00 0.82
C ILE A 152 -15.95 -0.02 1.14
N ALA A 153 -15.49 -1.14 1.70
CA ALA A 153 -14.16 -1.26 2.28
C ALA A 153 -13.07 -0.89 1.26
N GLY A 154 -12.17 0.02 1.65
CA GLY A 154 -11.07 0.49 0.81
C GLY A 154 -11.47 1.30 -0.43
N ILE A 155 -12.76 1.64 -0.61
CA ILE A 155 -13.26 2.33 -1.80
C ILE A 155 -13.93 3.65 -1.45
N MET A 156 -15.02 3.62 -0.67
CA MET A 156 -15.81 4.82 -0.38
C MET A 156 -16.60 4.66 0.92
N GLY A 157 -16.61 5.70 1.75
CA GLY A 157 -17.47 5.75 2.95
C GLY A 157 -18.95 5.94 2.60
N SER A 158 -19.83 5.60 3.54
CA SER A 158 -21.26 5.94 3.42
C SER A 158 -21.52 7.38 3.82
N LEU A 159 -22.57 7.97 3.27
CA LEU A 159 -23.02 9.31 3.64
C LEU A 159 -23.42 9.38 5.12
N ASP A 160 -24.04 8.31 5.60
CA ASP A 160 -24.63 8.19 6.93
C ASP A 160 -23.61 8.01 8.05
N SER A 161 -22.43 7.47 7.78
CA SER A 161 -21.41 7.17 8.79
C SER A 161 -20.31 8.23 8.87
N GLY A 162 -20.20 9.05 7.83
CA GLY A 162 -19.20 10.08 7.70
C GLY A 162 -19.29 11.16 8.79
N ILE A 163 -18.17 11.83 8.99
CA ILE A 163 -18.10 12.98 9.88
C ILE A 163 -18.93 14.16 9.34
N SER A 164 -19.39 15.01 10.24
CA SER A 164 -20.08 16.27 9.96
C SER A 164 -19.41 17.41 10.72
N ASP A 165 -19.83 18.64 10.47
CA ASP A 165 -19.31 19.83 11.15
C ASP A 165 -19.51 19.79 12.68
N ASP A 166 -20.44 18.95 13.18
CA ASP A 166 -20.69 18.74 14.61
C ASP A 166 -19.98 17.53 15.24
N THR A 167 -19.11 16.84 14.49
CA THR A 167 -18.45 15.63 14.97
C THR A 167 -17.30 15.97 15.92
N GLU A 168 -17.43 15.59 17.19
CA GLU A 168 -16.40 15.77 18.23
C GLU A 168 -15.71 14.47 18.64
N ASN A 169 -16.31 13.32 18.32
CA ASN A 169 -15.80 12.01 18.69
C ASN A 169 -15.76 11.12 17.46
N ILE A 170 -14.60 10.53 17.17
CA ILE A 170 -14.40 9.73 15.97
C ILE A 170 -13.89 8.33 16.32
N VAL A 171 -14.13 7.41 15.39
CA VAL A 171 -13.37 6.17 15.27
C VAL A 171 -12.50 6.28 14.02
N LEU A 172 -11.19 6.30 14.22
CA LEU A 172 -10.21 6.21 13.15
C LEU A 172 -10.05 4.74 12.74
N GLU A 173 -10.10 4.47 11.44
CA GLU A 173 -9.81 3.18 10.81
C GLU A 173 -8.49 3.24 10.04
N SER A 174 -7.65 2.23 10.26
CA SER A 174 -6.53 1.89 9.39
C SER A 174 -6.50 0.40 9.15
N ALA A 175 -6.65 -0.02 7.89
CA ALA A 175 -6.78 -1.42 7.53
C ALA A 175 -5.83 -1.82 6.38
N TYR A 176 -5.52 -3.10 6.32
CA TYR A 176 -5.00 -3.77 5.14
C TYR A 176 -6.12 -4.60 4.53
N PHE A 177 -6.52 -4.24 3.31
CA PHE A 177 -7.38 -5.06 2.47
C PHE A 177 -6.52 -5.80 1.45
N ASN A 178 -6.82 -7.09 1.24
CA ASN A 178 -6.18 -7.84 0.17
C ASN A 178 -6.49 -7.16 -1.17
N TYR A 179 -5.46 -6.86 -1.95
CA TYR A 179 -5.59 -6.12 -3.20
C TYR A 179 -6.51 -6.84 -4.20
N GLU A 180 -6.52 -8.18 -4.21
CA GLU A 180 -7.42 -8.99 -5.04
C GLU A 180 -8.90 -8.75 -4.68
N THR A 181 -9.19 -8.49 -3.40
CA THR A 181 -10.55 -8.19 -2.94
C THR A 181 -11.04 -6.83 -3.41
N ILE A 182 -10.14 -5.87 -3.63
CA ILE A 182 -10.47 -4.50 -4.04
C ILE A 182 -10.38 -4.31 -5.56
N MET A 183 -9.51 -5.08 -6.23
CA MET A 183 -9.20 -4.91 -7.65
C MET A 183 -10.45 -4.90 -8.54
N GLY A 184 -10.62 -3.82 -9.29
CA GLY A 184 -11.73 -3.65 -10.24
C GLY A 184 -13.10 -3.38 -9.60
N ARG A 185 -13.25 -3.47 -8.27
CA ARG A 185 -14.53 -3.25 -7.56
C ARG A 185 -14.98 -1.80 -7.58
N ALA A 186 -14.05 -0.84 -7.46
CA ALA A 186 -14.39 0.57 -7.61
C ALA A 186 -14.91 0.86 -9.03
N ARG A 187 -14.23 0.30 -10.04
CA ARG A 187 -14.58 0.49 -11.45
C ARG A 187 -15.94 -0.12 -11.81
N SER A 188 -16.29 -1.29 -11.27
CA SER A 188 -17.61 -1.89 -11.51
C SER A 188 -18.77 -1.02 -10.97
N LEU A 189 -18.50 -0.18 -9.97
CA LEU A 189 -19.45 0.82 -9.45
C LEU A 189 -19.33 2.20 -10.12
N SER A 190 -18.47 2.34 -11.13
CA SER A 190 -18.10 3.61 -11.76
C SER A 190 -17.54 4.63 -10.77
N LEU A 191 -16.78 4.15 -9.78
CA LEU A 191 -16.10 4.96 -8.78
C LEU A 191 -14.59 4.98 -9.04
N HIS A 192 -13.96 6.07 -8.65
CA HIS A 192 -12.52 6.19 -8.61
C HIS A 192 -12.15 7.04 -7.39
N SER A 193 -11.51 6.43 -6.39
CA SER A 193 -11.02 7.12 -5.21
C SER A 193 -9.53 6.86 -5.01
N GLU A 194 -8.88 7.83 -4.36
CA GLU A 194 -7.45 7.74 -3.97
C GLU A 194 -7.16 6.53 -3.07
N ALA A 195 -8.14 6.12 -2.26
CA ALA A 195 -8.07 4.91 -1.46
C ALA A 195 -8.12 3.65 -2.33
N SER A 196 -9.10 3.56 -3.24
CA SER A 196 -9.26 2.39 -4.12
C SER A 196 -8.03 2.18 -5.00
N MET A 197 -7.45 3.27 -5.53
CA MET A 197 -6.27 3.22 -6.40
C MET A 197 -5.05 2.62 -5.68
N ARG A 198 -4.89 2.89 -4.38
CA ARG A 198 -3.81 2.35 -3.54
C ARG A 198 -4.10 0.91 -3.14
N PHE A 199 -5.28 0.65 -2.58
CA PHE A 199 -5.63 -0.69 -2.14
C PHE A 199 -5.68 -1.72 -3.28
N GLU A 200 -6.13 -1.35 -4.48
CA GLU A 200 -6.14 -2.27 -5.63
C GLU A 200 -4.74 -2.63 -6.16
N ARG A 201 -3.73 -1.83 -5.84
CA ARG A 201 -2.31 -2.07 -6.21
C ARG A 201 -1.50 -2.70 -5.09
N GLY A 202 -1.94 -2.53 -3.83
CA GLY A 202 -1.28 -3.01 -2.63
C GLY A 202 -0.87 -1.86 -1.72
N VAL A 203 -1.20 -1.98 -0.45
CA VAL A 203 -0.75 -1.10 0.64
C VAL A 203 0.08 -1.95 1.59
N ASP A 204 1.18 -1.42 2.11
CA ASP A 204 2.06 -2.15 3.02
C ASP A 204 1.26 -2.73 4.21
N PRO A 205 1.24 -4.06 4.42
CA PRO A 205 0.48 -4.69 5.50
C PRO A 205 1.03 -4.37 6.91
N MET A 206 2.16 -3.66 7.03
CA MET A 206 2.79 -3.29 8.30
C MET A 206 2.65 -1.80 8.65
N ILE A 207 2.07 -0.97 7.79
CA ILE A 207 2.06 0.50 7.96
C ILE A 207 0.93 1.01 8.87
N GLN A 208 -0.08 0.20 9.15
CA GLN A 208 -1.37 0.65 9.71
C GLN A 208 -1.20 1.31 11.09
N GLU A 209 -0.39 0.72 11.96
CA GLU A 209 -0.14 1.28 13.30
C GLU A 209 0.56 2.64 13.20
N TYR A 210 1.61 2.73 12.35
CA TYR A 210 2.33 3.98 12.13
C TYR A 210 1.39 5.08 11.61
N ALA A 211 0.52 4.75 10.66
CA ALA A 211 -0.46 5.70 10.11
C ALA A 211 -1.45 6.19 11.18
N ILE A 212 -1.95 5.30 12.06
CA ILE A 212 -2.80 5.69 13.20
C ILE A 212 -2.05 6.63 14.13
N GLN A 213 -0.80 6.31 14.49
CA GLN A 213 0.00 7.14 15.39
C GLN A 213 0.28 8.51 14.77
N ARG A 214 0.58 8.56 13.47
CA ARG A 214 0.82 9.80 12.72
C ARG A 214 -0.43 10.67 12.65
N PHE A 215 -1.59 10.10 12.31
CA PHE A 215 -2.87 10.80 12.35
C PHE A 215 -3.15 11.33 13.75
N THR A 216 -2.97 10.50 14.77
CA THR A 216 -3.26 10.85 16.16
C THR A 216 -2.36 11.99 16.66
N SER A 217 -1.09 12.00 16.27
CA SER A 217 -0.19 13.11 16.59
C SER A 217 -0.67 14.43 15.98
N LEU A 218 -1.05 14.40 14.70
CA LEU A 218 -1.49 15.60 13.99
C LEU A 218 -2.84 16.12 14.49
N ILE A 219 -3.79 15.23 14.78
CA ILE A 219 -5.10 15.66 15.31
C ILE A 219 -4.95 16.27 16.70
N ASN A 220 -4.12 15.69 17.58
CA ASN A 220 -3.84 16.27 18.89
C ASN A 220 -3.23 17.67 18.80
N GLU A 221 -2.29 17.87 17.87
CA GLU A 221 -1.66 19.17 17.66
C GLU A 221 -2.64 20.22 17.12
N ILE A 222 -3.50 19.83 16.17
CA ILE A 222 -4.32 20.76 15.39
C ILE A 222 -5.67 21.03 16.05
N ALA A 223 -6.31 19.98 16.56
CA ALA A 223 -7.69 20.01 17.06
C ALA A 223 -7.82 19.50 18.50
N GLY A 224 -6.70 19.14 19.15
CA GLY A 224 -6.71 18.50 20.45
C GLY A 224 -7.29 17.07 20.37
N GLY A 225 -7.91 16.65 21.47
CA GLY A 225 -8.57 15.35 21.56
C GLY A 225 -7.98 14.47 22.66
N SER A 226 -8.79 13.49 23.06
CA SER A 226 -8.49 12.51 24.10
C SER A 226 -8.45 11.13 23.45
N ASN A 227 -7.31 10.46 23.55
CA ASN A 227 -7.05 9.24 22.78
C ASN A 227 -7.33 7.97 23.60
N GLY A 228 -8.04 7.03 22.99
CA GLY A 228 -8.09 5.64 23.43
C GLY A 228 -6.91 4.83 22.92
N PRO A 229 -6.71 3.60 23.43
CA PRO A 229 -5.70 2.69 22.90
C PRO A 229 -6.07 2.25 21.47
N ILE A 230 -5.07 1.76 20.74
CA ILE A 230 -5.31 1.12 19.44
C ILE A 230 -5.92 -0.25 19.70
N HIS A 231 -7.06 -0.54 19.07
CA HIS A 231 -7.63 -1.87 19.01
C HIS A 231 -7.25 -2.52 17.68
N SER A 232 -6.58 -3.68 17.72
CA SER A 232 -6.07 -4.37 16.54
C SER A 232 -6.67 -5.77 16.39
N SER A 233 -7.24 -6.06 15.23
CA SER A 233 -7.58 -7.41 14.77
C SER A 233 -6.58 -7.82 13.69
N ILE A 234 -5.72 -8.80 13.98
CA ILE A 234 -4.64 -9.25 13.07
C ILE A 234 -4.73 -10.77 12.86
N SER A 235 -4.92 -11.18 11.60
CA SER A 235 -4.86 -12.57 11.18
C SER A 235 -3.45 -12.95 10.71
N LYS A 236 -2.63 -13.53 11.60
CA LYS A 236 -1.27 -14.00 11.26
C LYS A 236 -1.22 -15.06 10.14
N LYS A 237 -2.34 -15.75 9.91
CA LYS A 237 -2.48 -16.77 8.86
C LYS A 237 -2.69 -16.13 7.49
N ALA A 238 -3.58 -15.14 7.42
CA ALA A 238 -3.96 -14.47 6.17
C ALA A 238 -3.04 -13.30 5.78
N LEU A 239 -2.21 -12.83 6.71
CA LEU A 239 -1.24 -11.77 6.45
C LEU A 239 -0.29 -12.17 5.31
N PRO A 240 -0.12 -11.34 4.26
CA PRO A 240 0.80 -11.64 3.16
C PRO A 240 2.24 -11.74 3.68
N LYS A 241 3.00 -12.68 3.11
CA LYS A 241 4.39 -12.95 3.49
C LYS A 241 5.25 -13.04 2.25
N ASN A 242 6.20 -12.13 2.13
CA ASN A 242 7.23 -12.22 1.10
C ASN A 242 8.13 -13.42 1.38
N LYS A 243 8.39 -14.20 0.33
CA LYS A 243 9.23 -15.40 0.39
C LYS A 243 10.68 -15.03 0.10
N PHE A 244 11.59 -15.89 0.54
CA PHE A 244 12.96 -15.83 0.07
C PHE A 244 13.03 -16.35 -1.36
N ILE A 245 13.61 -15.53 -2.23
CA ILE A 245 13.85 -15.80 -3.64
C ILE A 245 15.34 -16.11 -3.81
N THR A 246 15.64 -17.17 -4.55
CA THR A 246 17.02 -17.51 -4.89
C THR A 246 17.48 -16.61 -6.04
N LEU A 247 18.57 -15.88 -5.83
CA LEU A 247 19.21 -15.01 -6.81
C LEU A 247 20.59 -15.57 -7.16
N ARG A 248 20.72 -16.20 -8.33
CA ARG A 248 21.95 -16.86 -8.79
C ARG A 248 22.84 -15.87 -9.53
N LYS A 249 24.13 -15.87 -9.20
CA LYS A 249 25.11 -15.00 -9.84
C LYS A 249 25.24 -15.28 -11.34
N ASP A 250 25.22 -16.55 -11.74
CA ASP A 250 25.27 -16.94 -13.15
C ASP A 250 24.03 -16.47 -13.90
N LYS A 251 22.86 -16.42 -13.25
CA LYS A 251 21.62 -15.95 -13.88
C LYS A 251 21.63 -14.44 -14.11
N ILE A 252 22.19 -13.66 -13.18
CA ILE A 252 22.45 -12.23 -13.37
C ILE A 252 23.32 -12.02 -14.60
N LYS A 253 24.45 -12.74 -14.70
CA LYS A 253 25.37 -12.63 -15.84
C LYS A 253 24.71 -13.07 -17.15
N GLN A 254 23.92 -14.14 -17.12
CA GLN A 254 23.20 -14.64 -18.28
C GLN A 254 22.19 -13.62 -18.82
N ILE A 255 21.43 -12.95 -17.93
CA ILE A 255 20.39 -12.00 -18.32
C ILE A 255 20.98 -10.64 -18.70
N LEU A 256 21.89 -10.10 -17.90
CA LEU A 256 22.44 -8.75 -18.12
C LEU A 256 23.63 -8.74 -19.08
N GLY A 257 24.21 -9.89 -19.40
CA GLY A 257 25.40 -9.99 -20.26
C GLY A 257 26.70 -9.49 -19.61
N ILE A 258 26.65 -9.02 -18.37
CA ILE A 258 27.79 -8.46 -17.63
C ILE A 258 28.02 -9.14 -16.28
N THR A 259 29.24 -9.01 -15.76
CA THR A 259 29.56 -9.43 -14.40
C THR A 259 29.59 -8.22 -13.49
N ILE A 260 28.64 -8.13 -12.56
CA ILE A 260 28.59 -7.08 -11.53
C ILE A 260 29.34 -7.57 -10.28
N PRO A 261 30.20 -6.75 -9.65
CA PRO A 261 30.87 -7.13 -8.40
C PRO A 261 29.88 -7.50 -7.28
N ASN A 262 30.20 -8.54 -6.51
CA ASN A 262 29.35 -9.02 -5.40
C ASN A 262 29.02 -7.92 -4.38
N GLN A 263 29.99 -7.05 -4.09
CA GLN A 263 29.79 -5.93 -3.16
C GLN A 263 28.76 -4.91 -3.69
N THR A 264 28.80 -4.62 -4.99
CA THR A 264 27.83 -3.73 -5.65
C THR A 264 26.43 -4.30 -5.59
N ILE A 265 26.26 -5.60 -5.90
CA ILE A 265 24.95 -6.28 -5.83
C ILE A 265 24.37 -6.20 -4.41
N LYS A 266 25.17 -6.53 -3.39
CA LYS A 266 24.73 -6.43 -1.99
C LYS A 266 24.38 -5.01 -1.59
N SER A 267 25.19 -4.03 -2.01
CA SER A 267 24.93 -2.62 -1.73
C SER A 267 23.60 -2.17 -2.33
N ILE A 268 23.29 -2.56 -3.58
CA ILE A 268 21.99 -2.29 -4.21
C ILE A 268 20.85 -2.91 -3.41
N LEU A 269 20.93 -4.21 -3.14
CA LEU A 269 19.86 -4.92 -2.44
C LEU A 269 19.62 -4.36 -1.02
N ASN A 270 20.67 -4.02 -0.28
CA ASN A 270 20.56 -3.39 1.03
C ASN A 270 19.95 -1.99 0.95
N ARG A 271 20.29 -1.19 -0.07
CA ARG A 271 19.71 0.15 -0.30
C ARG A 271 18.20 0.09 -0.61
N LEU A 272 17.73 -1.02 -1.17
CA LEU A 272 16.32 -1.30 -1.43
C LEU A 272 15.62 -2.00 -0.24
N ASP A 273 16.23 -2.00 0.95
CA ASP A 273 15.75 -2.67 2.18
C ASP A 273 15.45 -4.17 2.00
N MET A 274 16.16 -4.85 1.10
CA MET A 274 16.01 -6.29 0.90
C MET A 274 16.74 -7.05 2.02
N GLU A 275 16.10 -8.07 2.59
CA GLU A 275 16.78 -8.98 3.51
C GLU A 275 17.61 -9.99 2.71
N ILE A 276 18.93 -9.96 2.89
CA ILE A 276 19.87 -10.83 2.19
C ILE A 276 20.35 -11.93 3.13
N LYS A 277 20.14 -13.18 2.74
CA LYS A 277 20.81 -14.35 3.31
C LYS A 277 21.86 -14.84 2.33
N GLU A 278 23.09 -14.93 2.80
CA GLU A 278 24.23 -15.32 1.99
C GLU A 278 24.88 -16.60 2.53
N LYS A 279 25.33 -17.44 1.59
CA LYS A 279 26.31 -18.49 1.83
C LYS A 279 27.48 -18.30 0.84
N ASP A 280 28.67 -18.74 1.21
CA ASP A 280 29.84 -18.81 0.32
C ASP A 280 30.29 -17.47 -0.29
N PHE A 281 30.16 -16.36 0.45
CA PHE A 281 30.55 -15.01 0.01
C PHE A 281 29.96 -14.61 -1.36
N GLY A 282 28.80 -15.18 -1.72
CA GLY A 282 28.06 -14.85 -2.94
C GLY A 282 28.69 -15.46 -4.19
N TYR A 283 29.47 -16.53 -4.03
CA TYR A 283 30.06 -17.23 -5.16
C TYR A 283 28.99 -17.84 -6.07
N ILE A 284 27.97 -18.48 -5.46
CA ILE A 284 26.84 -19.09 -6.17
C ILE A 284 25.67 -18.10 -6.32
N GLY A 285 25.45 -17.26 -5.30
CA GLY A 285 24.35 -16.30 -5.28
C GLY A 285 23.88 -15.96 -3.87
N TRP A 286 22.64 -15.47 -3.78
CA TRP A 286 22.00 -15.01 -2.55
C TRP A 286 20.58 -15.57 -2.42
N SER A 287 20.06 -15.57 -1.21
CA SER A 287 18.64 -15.77 -0.92
C SER A 287 18.09 -14.45 -0.40
N VAL A 288 17.21 -13.81 -1.16
CA VAL A 288 16.78 -12.43 -0.95
C VAL A 288 15.29 -12.39 -0.66
N LYS A 289 14.86 -11.60 0.32
CA LYS A 289 13.44 -11.39 0.61
C LYS A 289 13.13 -9.89 0.53
N ALA A 290 12.09 -9.55 -0.22
CA ALA A 290 11.64 -8.19 -0.38
C ALA A 290 10.94 -7.62 0.88
N PRO A 291 11.05 -6.30 1.13
CA PRO A 291 10.30 -5.65 2.22
C PRO A 291 8.79 -5.72 1.96
N SER A 292 7.98 -5.61 3.03
CA SER A 292 6.53 -5.87 2.98
C SER A 292 5.74 -4.95 2.04
N TYR A 293 6.27 -3.77 1.74
CA TYR A 293 5.65 -2.81 0.82
C TYR A 293 5.88 -3.14 -0.67
N ARG A 294 6.75 -4.11 -1.00
CA ARG A 294 7.03 -4.53 -2.38
C ARG A 294 6.24 -5.79 -2.72
N PHE A 295 5.17 -5.61 -3.51
CA PHE A 295 4.28 -6.67 -3.99
C PHE A 295 4.69 -7.24 -5.35
N ASP A 296 5.59 -6.55 -6.04
CA ASP A 296 6.06 -6.85 -7.39
C ASP A 296 7.26 -7.80 -7.44
N ILE A 297 7.87 -8.12 -6.30
CA ILE A 297 9.06 -8.98 -6.22
C ILE A 297 8.68 -10.37 -5.72
N ASN A 298 8.55 -11.31 -6.66
CA ASN A 298 8.13 -12.69 -6.39
C ASN A 298 9.08 -13.73 -7.02
N GLU A 299 9.85 -13.33 -8.03
CA GLU A 299 10.73 -14.20 -8.80
C GLU A 299 12.16 -13.66 -8.91
N GLU A 300 13.07 -14.52 -9.37
CA GLU A 300 14.48 -14.17 -9.53
C GLU A 300 14.67 -13.03 -10.55
N CYS A 301 13.86 -12.99 -11.61
CA CYS A 301 13.93 -11.94 -12.62
C CYS A 301 13.59 -10.55 -12.06
N ASP A 302 12.65 -10.45 -11.12
CA ASP A 302 12.28 -9.18 -10.49
C ASP A 302 13.47 -8.59 -9.71
N LEU A 303 14.23 -9.45 -9.02
CA LEU A 303 15.46 -9.03 -8.35
C LEU A 303 16.55 -8.57 -9.34
N ILE A 304 16.63 -9.22 -10.50
CA ILE A 304 17.58 -8.85 -11.56
C ILE A 304 17.18 -7.52 -12.19
N GLU A 305 15.89 -7.26 -12.38
CA GLU A 305 15.37 -5.96 -12.80
C GLU A 305 15.80 -4.87 -11.80
N GLU A 306 15.58 -5.08 -10.50
CA GLU A 306 15.97 -4.12 -9.45
C GLU A 306 17.48 -3.85 -9.43
N ILE A 307 18.30 -4.89 -9.60
CA ILE A 307 19.75 -4.74 -9.72
C ILE A 307 20.10 -3.91 -10.95
N SER A 308 19.53 -4.22 -12.11
CA SER A 308 19.82 -3.51 -13.36
C SER A 308 19.41 -2.04 -13.31
N ARG A 309 18.25 -1.76 -12.70
CA ARG A 309 17.67 -0.42 -12.56
C ARG A 309 18.53 0.49 -11.68
N VAL A 310 18.97 -0.02 -10.52
CA VAL A 310 19.79 0.76 -9.57
C VAL A 310 21.27 0.79 -9.99
N TYR A 311 21.75 -0.24 -10.69
CA TYR A 311 23.07 -0.21 -11.33
C TYR A 311 23.14 0.82 -12.47
N GLY A 312 22.02 0.99 -13.18
CA GLY A 312 21.85 1.91 -14.30
C GLY A 312 21.93 1.18 -15.64
N PHE A 313 20.86 1.24 -16.43
CA PHE A 313 20.81 0.58 -17.74
C PHE A 313 21.91 1.07 -18.69
N ASP A 314 22.28 2.35 -18.62
CA ASP A 314 23.35 2.93 -19.44
C ASP A 314 24.74 2.34 -19.17
N GLN A 315 24.93 1.66 -18.03
CA GLN A 315 26.17 0.97 -17.68
C GLN A 315 26.23 -0.45 -18.25
N ILE A 316 25.11 -0.94 -18.81
CA ILE A 316 25.03 -2.26 -19.43
C ILE A 316 25.34 -2.11 -20.92
N PRO A 317 26.45 -2.68 -21.43
CA PRO A 317 26.86 -2.50 -22.81
C PRO A 317 25.87 -3.16 -23.77
N GLU A 318 25.55 -2.45 -24.84
CA GLU A 318 24.80 -3.02 -25.96
C GLU A 318 25.66 -4.05 -26.68
N ASN A 319 25.14 -5.27 -26.81
CA ASN A 319 25.74 -6.32 -27.62
C ASN A 319 24.75 -6.70 -28.72
N VAL A 320 25.22 -6.69 -29.97
CA VAL A 320 24.41 -7.16 -31.10
C VAL A 320 24.34 -8.67 -31.04
N GLU A 321 23.13 -9.22 -31.11
CA GLU A 321 22.93 -10.66 -31.20
C GLU A 321 23.59 -11.21 -32.47
N GLN A 322 24.64 -12.01 -32.31
CA GLN A 322 25.29 -12.68 -33.43
C GLN A 322 24.46 -13.90 -33.83
N GLN A 323 23.49 -13.70 -34.72
CA GLN A 323 22.81 -14.80 -35.36
C GLN A 323 23.64 -15.33 -36.52
N ASN A 324 24.07 -16.59 -36.43
CA ASN A 324 24.57 -17.32 -37.59
C ASN A 324 23.39 -17.64 -38.52
N MET A 325 23.00 -16.67 -39.34
CA MET A 325 22.06 -16.92 -40.44
C MET A 325 22.76 -17.77 -41.49
N MET A 326 22.55 -19.09 -41.44
CA MET A 326 22.84 -19.95 -42.59
C MET A 326 21.85 -19.61 -43.70
N LEU A 327 22.27 -18.74 -44.63
CA LEU A 327 21.59 -18.60 -45.91
C LEU A 327 21.69 -19.95 -46.64
N MET A 328 20.56 -20.64 -46.78
CA MET A 328 20.51 -21.82 -47.63
C MET A 328 20.72 -21.38 -49.08
N ASN A 329 21.94 -21.57 -49.60
CA ASN A 329 22.29 -21.26 -50.99
C ASN A 329 21.64 -22.21 -52.02
N LYS A 330 20.88 -23.21 -51.56
CA LYS A 330 20.11 -24.10 -52.42
C LYS A 330 18.65 -24.11 -52.00
N SER A 331 17.76 -23.92 -52.97
CA SER A 331 16.33 -24.10 -52.76
C SER A 331 16.04 -25.57 -52.40
N SER A 332 14.96 -25.80 -51.65
CA SER A 332 14.50 -27.15 -51.31
C SER A 332 14.25 -28.04 -52.55
N ARG A 333 14.01 -27.41 -53.71
CA ARG A 333 13.87 -28.09 -55.02
C ARG A 333 15.22 -28.58 -55.56
N GLN A 334 16.31 -27.83 -55.38
CA GLN A 334 17.65 -28.27 -55.80
C GLN A 334 18.14 -29.45 -54.97
N LEU A 335 17.88 -29.44 -53.66
CA LEU A 335 18.25 -30.54 -52.75
C LEU A 335 17.50 -31.86 -53.05
N LYS A 336 16.28 -31.79 -53.60
CA LYS A 336 15.52 -32.99 -54.01
C LYS A 336 15.97 -33.60 -55.34
N ARG A 337 16.71 -32.86 -56.17
CA ARG A 337 17.24 -33.38 -57.45
C ARG A 337 18.59 -34.09 -57.31
N GLU A 338 19.28 -33.90 -56.18
CA GLU A 338 20.58 -34.52 -55.88
C GLU A 338 20.46 -35.85 -55.10
N LYS A 339 19.23 -36.25 -54.73
CA LYS A 339 18.89 -37.59 -54.21
C LYS A 339 18.17 -38.37 -55.30
#